data_AF-A0A316E094-F1
#
_entry.id   AF-A0A316E094-F1
#
_cell.length_a   1.000
_cell.length_b   1.000
_cell.length_c   1.000
_cell.angle_alpha   90.00
_cell.angle_beta   90.00
_cell.angle_gamma   90.00
#
_symmetry.space_group_name_H-M   'P 1'
#
loop_
_entity.id
_entity.type
_entity.pdbx_description
1 polymer ?
#
loop_
_entity_poly.entity_id
_entity_poly.type
_entity_poly.pdbx_seq_one_letter_code
_entity_poly.pdbx_strand_id
1 'polypeptide(L)'
;MTSWKRWTTAVLLGLGMAASLCNTPAVAATPERPDVVVDGEWIRFDVQPQVFQYRTLVPMRMIFEALGADVHWEDDTQTAVASKNGVTLRLPIGSQIVTKNGQPVTLDVPAQLVSNRTMVPVRFLAESFGDEVLWDEQQGRVTINSVGAPKVRVVGDDYASLQDGMTASVQGLVQNQNLAALVEAEIGKTFQKPVWIYLSNSQTGYQQAIAKYGEDPDAASIAAVAEGITYESRVMIPLSKLATDHERTQTIAHELMHVLLNQNGGRDLPSWVHEGLAWQTGLDAEFQNQPAVMRKQMDGMLRDYVLGVVAQGTYHPLISSTDGTVDALSGGAGYNVELQDYLAYKYLVATFGKQKLLDYLTKYAAGARLTAFSSAIGVPLATFETNFKAHLQSEIARTSKGMEITLNVPSTFQGSVHLLTQGTGTTATQALTLAPGQQKIRVYKDGHIEGVPAQVSGKAERDKGTVYLFVDLDHATKEQGVQSESGGLGFYDSYGQYYYGYAWLNTEQDAVYPDTNKLFGLEILDVQAFS
;
A
#
# COMPACT_ATOMS: atom_id res chain seq x y z
N MET A 1 46.13 -34.74 8.77
CA MET A 1 46.28 -35.21 10.18
C MET A 1 44.91 -35.06 10.81
N THR A 2 44.16 -36.05 11.31
CA THR A 2 44.36 -37.48 11.55
C THR A 2 42.95 -38.06 11.72
N SER A 3 42.62 -39.09 10.94
CA SER A 3 41.40 -39.90 11.06
C SER A 3 41.59 -41.01 12.11
N TRP A 4 40.58 -41.26 12.95
CA TRP A 4 40.50 -42.43 13.85
C TRP A 4 39.01 -42.73 14.11
N LYS A 5 38.51 -43.95 14.28
CA LYS A 5 38.98 -45.33 14.04
C LYS A 5 37.72 -46.20 14.20
N ARG A 6 37.50 -47.18 13.32
CA ARG A 6 36.53 -48.28 13.50
C ARG A 6 37.03 -49.24 14.57
N TRP A 7 36.14 -49.82 15.40
CA TRP A 7 36.28 -51.19 15.92
C TRP A 7 34.92 -51.89 16.04
N THR A 8 34.92 -53.12 15.55
CA THR A 8 33.88 -54.16 15.53
C THR A 8 34.06 -55.13 16.71
N THR A 9 32.97 -55.68 17.26
CA THR A 9 32.92 -57.09 17.73
C THR A 9 31.49 -57.62 17.81
N ALA A 10 31.27 -58.80 17.24
CA ALA A 10 30.07 -59.63 17.32
C ALA A 10 30.18 -60.59 18.55
N VAL A 11 29.14 -61.26 19.09
CA VAL A 11 28.44 -62.45 18.55
C VAL A 11 27.42 -63.00 19.61
N LEU A 12 26.22 -63.39 19.12
CA LEU A 12 25.24 -64.44 19.51
C LEU A 12 24.69 -64.63 20.95
N LEU A 13 23.34 -64.73 21.09
CA LEU A 13 22.48 -65.96 21.06
C LEU A 13 21.28 -65.82 22.03
N GLY A 14 20.04 -66.05 21.55
CA GLY A 14 18.86 -66.11 22.43
C GLY A 14 17.50 -66.31 21.73
N LEU A 15 17.18 -67.57 21.46
CA LEU A 15 15.86 -68.23 21.45
C LEU A 15 14.55 -67.40 21.38
N GLY A 16 13.82 -67.58 20.27
CA GLY A 16 12.44 -68.14 20.24
C GLY A 16 11.26 -67.36 20.84
N MET A 17 10.39 -66.83 19.98
CA MET A 17 8.93 -67.05 20.01
C MET A 17 8.30 -66.48 18.72
N ALA A 18 7.73 -67.34 17.88
CA ALA A 18 6.93 -66.93 16.75
C ALA A 18 5.52 -66.56 17.24
N ALA A 19 5.28 -65.27 17.48
CA ALA A 19 3.94 -64.73 17.61
C ALA A 19 3.39 -64.45 16.22
N SER A 20 2.42 -65.24 15.77
CA SER A 20 1.58 -64.90 14.62
C SER A 20 0.79 -63.65 14.95
N LEU A 21 1.31 -62.50 14.52
CA LEU A 21 0.58 -61.23 14.52
C LEU A 21 -0.45 -61.29 13.40
N CYS A 22 -1.72 -61.31 13.77
CA CYS A 22 -2.82 -61.02 12.87
C CYS A 22 -2.69 -59.54 12.47
N ASN A 23 -2.10 -59.27 11.30
CA ASN A 23 -2.11 -57.94 10.69
C ASN A 23 -3.55 -57.63 10.25
N THR A 24 -4.33 -57.04 11.14
CA THR A 24 -5.46 -56.22 10.70
C THR A 24 -4.87 -54.93 10.14
N PRO A 25 -5.22 -54.50 8.91
CA PRO A 25 -4.83 -53.18 8.45
C PRO A 25 -5.46 -52.17 9.40
N ALA A 26 -4.62 -51.43 10.13
CA ALA A 26 -5.07 -50.27 10.88
C ALA A 26 -5.66 -49.29 9.87
N VAL A 27 -6.97 -49.03 9.96
CA VAL A 27 -7.58 -47.88 9.31
C VAL A 27 -6.90 -46.67 9.93
N ALA A 28 -6.12 -45.93 9.14
CA ALA A 28 -5.48 -44.71 9.60
C ALA A 28 -6.58 -43.79 10.17
N ALA A 29 -6.46 -43.41 11.44
CA ALA A 29 -7.39 -42.47 12.04
C ALA A 29 -7.31 -41.15 11.28
N THR A 30 -8.45 -40.66 10.79
CA THR A 30 -8.56 -39.35 10.16
C THR A 30 -8.05 -38.30 11.16
N PRO A 31 -7.14 -37.38 10.77
CA PRO A 31 -6.65 -36.36 11.70
C PRO A 31 -7.82 -35.56 12.28
N GLU A 32 -7.86 -35.42 13.61
CA GLU A 32 -8.96 -34.69 14.29
C GLU A 32 -9.03 -33.21 13.90
N ARG A 33 -7.94 -32.67 13.34
CA ARG A 33 -7.77 -31.26 12.94
C ARG A 33 -7.23 -31.20 11.51
N PRO A 34 -8.11 -31.12 10.51
CA PRO A 34 -7.68 -31.07 9.13
C PRO A 34 -6.99 -29.76 8.77
N ASP A 35 -5.91 -29.84 7.99
CA ASP A 35 -5.32 -28.67 7.35
C ASP A 35 -6.21 -28.19 6.19
N VAL A 36 -6.21 -26.89 5.92
CA VAL A 36 -6.94 -26.32 4.78
C VAL A 36 -6.00 -25.47 3.93
N VAL A 37 -5.97 -25.78 2.64
CA VAL A 37 -5.20 -25.04 1.63
C VAL A 37 -6.16 -24.47 0.60
N VAL A 38 -6.06 -23.18 0.30
CA VAL A 38 -6.85 -22.50 -0.73
C VAL A 38 -5.90 -21.93 -1.77
N ASP A 39 -5.99 -22.43 -3.01
CA ASP A 39 -5.14 -22.00 -4.13
C ASP A 39 -3.63 -21.97 -3.80
N GLY A 40 -3.19 -22.96 -3.04
CA GLY A 40 -1.80 -23.13 -2.59
C GLY A 40 -1.44 -22.40 -1.30
N GLU A 41 -2.31 -21.56 -0.74
CA GLU A 41 -2.09 -20.89 0.55
C GLU A 41 -2.64 -21.70 1.71
N TRP A 42 -1.84 -21.83 2.76
CA TRP A 42 -2.21 -22.49 4.00
C TRP A 42 -3.04 -21.57 4.88
N ILE A 43 -4.33 -21.87 5.03
CA ILE A 43 -5.23 -21.04 5.82
C ILE A 43 -5.02 -21.33 7.29
N ARG A 44 -4.66 -20.28 8.04
CA ARG A 44 -4.39 -20.36 9.47
C ARG A 44 -5.59 -19.84 10.26
N PHE A 45 -6.19 -20.71 11.07
CA PHE A 45 -7.39 -20.39 11.83
C PHE A 45 -7.09 -20.06 13.30
N ASP A 46 -7.88 -19.16 13.87
CA ASP A 46 -7.98 -18.92 15.31
C ASP A 46 -8.74 -20.06 16.03
N VAL A 47 -9.78 -20.59 15.38
CA VAL A 47 -10.51 -21.79 15.78
C VAL A 47 -10.23 -22.90 14.77
N GLN A 48 -9.56 -23.95 15.21
CA GLN A 48 -9.10 -25.04 14.34
C GLN A 48 -10.28 -25.77 13.66
N PRO A 49 -10.13 -26.18 12.38
CA PRO A 49 -11.06 -27.08 11.72
C PRO A 49 -11.27 -28.38 12.51
N GLN A 50 -12.46 -28.98 12.38
CA GLN A 50 -12.83 -30.19 13.13
C GLN A 50 -13.51 -31.20 12.21
N VAL A 51 -13.27 -32.48 12.44
CA VAL A 51 -14.05 -33.55 11.82
C VAL A 51 -15.27 -33.85 12.70
N PHE A 52 -16.47 -33.62 12.17
CA PHE A 52 -17.73 -33.98 12.83
C PHE A 52 -18.57 -34.86 11.90
N GLN A 53 -18.94 -36.05 12.36
CA GLN A 53 -19.73 -37.02 11.57
C GLN A 53 -19.19 -37.23 10.14
N TYR A 54 -17.87 -37.45 10.02
CA TYR A 54 -17.18 -37.63 8.74
C TYR A 54 -17.27 -36.43 7.79
N ARG A 55 -17.44 -35.22 8.34
CA ARG A 55 -17.38 -33.96 7.60
C ARG A 55 -16.39 -33.01 8.24
N THR A 56 -15.57 -32.37 7.43
CA THR A 56 -14.66 -31.31 7.88
C THR A 56 -15.43 -30.01 7.99
N LEU A 57 -15.55 -29.51 9.21
CA LEU A 57 -16.11 -28.21 9.55
C LEU A 57 -14.99 -27.18 9.67
N VAL A 58 -15.19 -26.02 9.06
CA VAL A 58 -14.22 -24.91 9.04
C VAL A 58 -14.89 -23.61 9.47
N PRO A 59 -14.15 -22.65 10.05
CA PRO A 59 -14.66 -21.30 10.30
C PRO A 59 -15.14 -20.65 9.01
N MET A 60 -16.43 -20.32 8.95
CA MET A 60 -17.11 -19.87 7.74
C MET A 60 -16.46 -18.63 7.13
N ARG A 61 -16.27 -17.58 7.94
CA ARG A 61 -15.86 -16.25 7.47
C ARG A 61 -14.50 -16.29 6.77
N MET A 62 -13.50 -16.89 7.43
CA MET A 62 -12.14 -17.00 6.90
C MET A 62 -12.10 -17.70 5.54
N ILE A 63 -12.84 -18.80 5.37
CA ILE A 63 -12.87 -19.52 4.09
C ILE A 63 -13.60 -18.73 3.01
N PHE A 64 -14.73 -18.10 3.34
CA PHE A 64 -15.47 -17.34 2.34
C PHE A 64 -14.71 -16.11 1.85
N GLU A 65 -14.11 -15.34 2.75
CA GLU A 65 -13.23 -14.23 2.36
C GLU A 65 -12.03 -14.74 1.54
N ALA A 66 -11.42 -15.86 1.94
CA ALA A 66 -10.33 -16.50 1.20
C ALA A 66 -10.71 -16.98 -0.21
N LEU A 67 -12.00 -17.25 -0.45
CA LEU A 67 -12.55 -17.58 -1.76
C LEU A 67 -13.02 -16.35 -2.54
N GLY A 68 -12.86 -15.15 -1.98
CA GLY A 68 -13.26 -13.87 -2.58
C GLY A 68 -14.75 -13.56 -2.43
N ALA A 69 -15.41 -14.12 -1.42
CA ALA A 69 -16.79 -13.78 -1.10
C ALA A 69 -16.86 -12.65 -0.06
N ASP A 70 -17.82 -11.75 -0.23
CA ASP A 70 -18.19 -10.79 0.80
C ASP A 70 -18.95 -11.52 1.90
N VAL A 71 -18.60 -11.25 3.16
CA VAL A 71 -19.24 -11.88 4.32
C VAL A 71 -19.74 -10.81 5.28
N HIS A 72 -21.01 -10.89 5.63
CA HIS A 72 -21.61 -10.03 6.65
C HIS A 72 -22.48 -10.83 7.62
N TRP A 73 -22.71 -10.24 8.79
CA TRP A 73 -23.51 -10.84 9.85
C TRP A 73 -24.84 -10.10 10.02
N GLU A 74 -25.94 -10.84 10.07
CA GLU A 74 -27.27 -10.30 10.36
C GLU A 74 -27.67 -10.68 11.79
N ASP A 75 -27.54 -9.72 12.71
CA ASP A 75 -27.81 -9.91 14.14
C ASP A 75 -29.25 -10.35 14.43
N ASP A 76 -30.23 -9.67 13.82
CA ASP A 76 -31.66 -9.89 14.07
C ASP A 76 -32.10 -11.35 13.85
N THR A 77 -31.49 -11.99 12.86
CA THR A 77 -31.80 -13.36 12.43
C THR A 77 -30.71 -14.36 12.76
N GLN A 78 -29.65 -13.94 13.48
CA GLN A 78 -28.45 -14.73 13.75
C GLN A 78 -27.96 -15.50 12.52
N THR A 79 -27.84 -14.79 11.41
CA THR A 79 -27.59 -15.38 10.09
C THR A 79 -26.30 -14.82 9.52
N ALA A 80 -25.38 -15.71 9.17
CA ALA A 80 -24.21 -15.33 8.41
C ALA A 80 -24.56 -15.35 6.92
N VAL A 81 -24.23 -14.28 6.21
CA VAL A 81 -24.50 -14.13 4.79
C VAL A 81 -23.18 -14.03 4.04
N ALA A 82 -23.06 -14.78 2.94
CA ALA A 82 -21.91 -14.70 2.06
C ALA A 82 -22.35 -14.53 0.60
N SER A 83 -21.68 -13.65 -0.14
CA SER A 83 -21.97 -13.43 -1.55
C SER A 83 -20.73 -13.40 -2.44
N LYS A 84 -20.79 -14.11 -3.56
CA LYS A 84 -19.75 -14.16 -4.60
C LYS A 84 -20.39 -14.41 -5.95
N ASN A 85 -20.01 -13.64 -6.97
CA ASN A 85 -20.42 -13.87 -8.37
C ASN A 85 -21.93 -14.12 -8.58
N GLY A 86 -22.78 -13.34 -7.89
CA GLY A 86 -24.24 -13.46 -7.99
C GLY A 86 -24.85 -14.65 -7.22
N VAL A 87 -24.05 -15.41 -6.48
CA VAL A 87 -24.52 -16.41 -5.52
C VAL A 87 -24.57 -15.78 -4.13
N THR A 88 -25.71 -15.90 -3.46
CA THR A 88 -25.90 -15.48 -2.06
C THR A 88 -26.25 -16.71 -1.22
N LEU A 89 -25.47 -16.93 -0.18
CA LEU A 89 -25.70 -17.95 0.83
C LEU A 89 -26.17 -17.29 2.11
N ARG A 90 -27.23 -17.80 2.73
CA ARG A 90 -27.67 -17.39 4.06
C ARG A 90 -27.66 -18.62 4.98
N LEU A 91 -26.87 -18.53 6.04
CA LEU A 91 -26.60 -19.62 6.98
C LEU A 91 -27.03 -19.21 8.40
N PRO A 92 -28.29 -19.48 8.78
CA PRO A 92 -28.74 -19.31 10.16
C PRO A 92 -28.00 -20.27 11.08
N ILE A 93 -27.48 -19.78 12.21
CA ILE A 93 -26.75 -20.62 13.17
C ILE A 93 -27.66 -21.73 13.72
N GLY A 94 -27.11 -22.94 13.84
CA GLY A 94 -27.82 -24.11 14.40
C GLY A 94 -28.82 -24.75 13.44
N SER A 95 -29.07 -24.15 12.28
CA SER A 95 -29.93 -24.73 11.24
C SER A 95 -29.15 -25.73 10.38
N GLN A 96 -29.80 -26.83 10.03
CA GLN A 96 -29.35 -27.72 8.96
C GLN A 96 -29.83 -27.24 7.58
N ILE A 97 -30.83 -26.35 7.55
CA ILE A 97 -31.37 -25.75 6.33
C ILE A 97 -30.78 -24.36 6.17
N VAL A 98 -30.07 -24.16 5.07
CA VAL A 98 -29.52 -22.88 4.63
C VAL A 98 -30.21 -22.47 3.33
N THR A 99 -29.96 -21.26 2.83
CA THR A 99 -30.47 -20.88 1.50
C THR A 99 -29.34 -20.51 0.55
N LYS A 100 -29.47 -20.93 -0.70
CA LYS A 100 -28.65 -20.51 -1.85
C LYS A 100 -29.55 -19.80 -2.84
N ASN A 101 -29.33 -18.51 -3.06
CA ASN A 101 -30.19 -17.65 -3.90
C ASN A 101 -31.67 -17.75 -3.52
N GLY A 102 -31.95 -17.78 -2.22
CA GLY A 102 -33.31 -17.93 -1.66
C GLY A 102 -33.89 -19.34 -1.73
N GLN A 103 -33.22 -20.30 -2.38
CA GLN A 103 -33.66 -21.69 -2.43
C GLN A 103 -33.09 -22.48 -1.24
N PRO A 104 -33.89 -23.26 -0.52
CA PRO A 104 -33.42 -24.04 0.63
C PRO A 104 -32.47 -25.16 0.19
N VAL A 105 -31.38 -25.33 0.93
CA VAL A 105 -30.41 -26.41 0.78
C VAL A 105 -30.15 -27.04 2.14
N THR A 106 -30.15 -28.36 2.21
CA THR A 106 -29.87 -29.10 3.44
C THR A 106 -28.37 -29.41 3.53
N LEU A 107 -27.75 -29.04 4.66
CA LEU A 107 -26.37 -29.38 4.96
C LEU A 107 -26.26 -30.85 5.40
N ASP A 108 -25.18 -31.51 5.01
CA ASP A 108 -24.85 -32.87 5.46
C ASP A 108 -24.79 -32.98 6.99
N VAL A 109 -24.27 -31.94 7.64
CA VAL A 109 -24.27 -31.75 9.09
C VAL A 109 -24.64 -30.30 9.40
N PRO A 110 -25.36 -30.02 10.50
CA PRO A 110 -25.80 -28.67 10.83
C PRO A 110 -24.61 -27.73 11.04
N ALA A 111 -24.81 -26.44 10.75
CA ALA A 111 -23.85 -25.40 11.15
C ALA A 111 -23.72 -25.36 12.68
N GLN A 112 -22.50 -25.34 13.19
CA GLN A 112 -22.21 -25.38 14.63
C GLN A 112 -21.56 -24.09 15.10
N LEU A 113 -21.83 -23.70 16.34
CA LEU A 113 -21.09 -22.62 16.99
C LEU A 113 -20.00 -23.23 17.88
N VAL A 114 -18.74 -23.00 17.52
CA VAL A 114 -17.56 -23.46 18.28
C VAL A 114 -16.69 -22.26 18.60
N SER A 115 -16.44 -22.00 19.89
CA SER A 115 -15.62 -20.87 20.34
C SER A 115 -15.99 -19.53 19.69
N ASN A 116 -17.29 -19.25 19.58
CA ASN A 116 -17.84 -18.06 18.92
C ASN A 116 -17.48 -17.93 17.42
N ARG A 117 -17.31 -19.05 16.73
CA ARG A 117 -17.19 -19.14 15.28
C ARG A 117 -18.25 -20.06 14.71
N THR A 118 -18.88 -19.64 13.62
CA THR A 118 -19.79 -20.47 12.84
C THR A 118 -18.97 -21.46 12.00
N MET A 119 -19.08 -22.74 12.34
CA MET A 119 -18.40 -23.85 11.72
C MET A 119 -19.34 -24.56 10.76
N VAL A 120 -18.90 -24.76 9.51
CA VAL A 120 -19.75 -25.26 8.43
C VAL A 120 -18.99 -26.22 7.53
N PRO A 121 -19.68 -27.18 6.86
CA PRO A 121 -19.01 -28.17 6.02
C PRO A 121 -18.26 -27.52 4.86
N VAL A 122 -16.95 -27.74 4.79
CA VAL A 122 -16.09 -27.10 3.78
C VAL A 122 -16.50 -27.41 2.34
N ARG A 123 -17.04 -28.62 2.09
CA ARG A 123 -17.53 -29.01 0.76
C ARG A 123 -18.73 -28.17 0.34
N PHE A 124 -19.70 -28.01 1.24
CA PHE A 124 -20.87 -27.17 0.96
C PHE A 124 -20.45 -25.73 0.65
N LEU A 125 -19.49 -25.18 1.39
CA LEU A 125 -18.96 -23.83 1.20
C LEU A 125 -18.42 -23.61 -0.22
N ALA A 126 -17.46 -24.43 -0.62
CA ALA A 126 -16.75 -24.27 -1.87
C ALA A 126 -17.62 -24.64 -3.09
N GLU A 127 -18.34 -25.77 -3.05
CA GLU A 127 -19.21 -26.18 -4.16
C GLU A 127 -20.37 -25.20 -4.39
N SER A 128 -20.80 -24.48 -3.34
CA SER A 128 -21.82 -23.46 -3.48
C SER A 128 -21.40 -22.33 -4.42
N PHE A 129 -20.12 -22.01 -4.48
CA PHE A 129 -19.54 -21.01 -5.39
C PHE A 129 -18.92 -21.62 -6.66
N GLY A 130 -19.03 -22.94 -6.84
CA GLY A 130 -18.47 -23.65 -7.99
C GLY A 130 -16.97 -23.95 -7.86
N ASP A 131 -16.41 -23.81 -6.67
CA ASP A 131 -15.01 -24.13 -6.37
C ASP A 131 -14.83 -25.64 -6.19
N GLU A 132 -13.64 -26.17 -6.51
CA GLU A 132 -13.31 -27.60 -6.39
C GLU A 132 -12.74 -27.90 -5.00
N VAL A 133 -13.16 -29.02 -4.38
CA VAL A 133 -12.64 -29.49 -3.09
C VAL A 133 -12.07 -30.89 -3.20
N LEU A 134 -10.81 -31.02 -2.79
CA LEU A 134 -10.09 -32.29 -2.71
C LEU A 134 -9.78 -32.61 -1.24
N TRP A 135 -9.90 -33.89 -0.89
CA TRP A 135 -9.51 -34.43 0.40
C TRP A 135 -8.31 -35.36 0.23
N ASP A 136 -7.21 -35.06 0.90
CA ASP A 136 -6.07 -35.96 1.05
C ASP A 136 -6.19 -36.68 2.39
N GLU A 137 -6.54 -37.96 2.33
CA GLU A 137 -6.74 -38.79 3.51
C GLU A 137 -5.43 -39.11 4.24
N GLN A 138 -4.30 -39.21 3.52
CA GLN A 138 -3.00 -39.53 4.13
C GLN A 138 -2.47 -38.34 4.92
N GLN A 139 -2.71 -37.12 4.42
CA GLN A 139 -2.24 -35.89 5.04
C GLN A 139 -3.31 -35.25 5.95
N GLY A 140 -4.56 -35.71 5.89
CA GLY A 140 -5.70 -35.07 6.55
C GLY A 140 -5.91 -33.63 6.09
N ARG A 141 -5.83 -33.39 4.78
CA ARG A 141 -5.82 -32.04 4.21
C ARG A 141 -6.98 -31.82 3.27
N VAL A 142 -7.66 -30.69 3.43
CA VAL A 142 -8.60 -30.13 2.46
C VAL A 142 -7.84 -29.19 1.53
N THR A 143 -7.95 -29.40 0.22
CA THR A 143 -7.48 -28.43 -0.79
C THR A 143 -8.68 -27.87 -1.53
N ILE A 144 -8.75 -26.54 -1.62
CA ILE A 144 -9.79 -25.83 -2.37
C ILE A 144 -9.12 -25.10 -3.54
N ASN A 145 -9.57 -25.40 -4.75
CA ASN A 145 -9.18 -24.67 -5.95
C ASN A 145 -10.33 -23.76 -6.36
N SER A 146 -10.14 -22.45 -6.23
CA SER A 146 -11.23 -21.51 -6.49
C SER A 146 -11.40 -21.20 -7.97
N VAL A 147 -12.64 -20.98 -8.37
CA VAL A 147 -13.02 -20.51 -9.69
C VAL A 147 -13.46 -19.05 -9.58
N GLY A 148 -12.83 -18.18 -10.37
CA GLY A 148 -13.20 -16.77 -10.45
C GLY A 148 -12.97 -15.95 -9.18
N ALA A 149 -12.11 -16.42 -8.26
CA ALA A 149 -11.65 -15.59 -7.15
C ALA A 149 -10.69 -14.49 -7.66
N PRO A 150 -10.64 -13.32 -7.02
CA PRO A 150 -9.72 -12.26 -7.41
C PRO A 150 -8.25 -12.68 -7.17
N LYS A 151 -7.34 -12.12 -7.99
CA LYS A 151 -5.89 -12.30 -7.84
C LYS A 151 -5.39 -11.82 -6.48
N VAL A 152 -5.92 -10.69 -6.02
CA VAL A 152 -5.63 -10.09 -4.71
C VAL A 152 -6.84 -10.29 -3.82
N ARG A 153 -6.65 -10.95 -2.69
CA ARG A 153 -7.70 -11.38 -1.77
C ARG A 153 -7.51 -10.70 -0.44
N VAL A 154 -8.57 -10.12 0.07
CA VAL A 154 -8.58 -9.47 1.37
C VAL A 154 -9.29 -10.37 2.37
N VAL A 155 -8.61 -10.69 3.46
CA VAL A 155 -9.12 -11.56 4.53
C VAL A 155 -8.88 -10.91 5.89
N GLY A 156 -9.80 -11.09 6.82
CA GLY A 156 -9.61 -10.66 8.20
C GLY A 156 -8.73 -11.64 8.98
N ASP A 157 -7.86 -11.11 9.86
CA ASP A 157 -7.12 -11.93 10.83
C ASP A 157 -7.44 -11.56 12.29
N ASP A 158 -7.82 -10.30 12.56
CA ASP A 158 -8.21 -9.81 13.87
C ASP A 158 -9.73 -9.56 13.95
N TYR A 159 -10.54 -10.61 13.78
CA TYR A 159 -12.01 -10.51 13.77
C TYR A 159 -12.62 -10.00 15.08
N ALA A 160 -11.83 -9.89 16.16
CA ALA A 160 -12.30 -9.29 17.40
C ALA A 160 -12.31 -7.75 17.34
N SER A 161 -11.40 -7.14 16.56
CA SER A 161 -11.31 -5.68 16.40
C SER A 161 -11.79 -5.18 15.03
N LEU A 162 -11.83 -6.06 14.02
CA LEU A 162 -12.37 -5.76 12.70
C LEU A 162 -13.88 -5.63 12.76
N GLN A 163 -14.40 -4.49 12.32
CA GLN A 163 -15.83 -4.28 12.17
C GLN A 163 -16.35 -5.06 10.95
N ASP A 164 -17.61 -5.47 10.99
CA ASP A 164 -18.26 -6.17 9.88
C ASP A 164 -18.24 -5.29 8.62
N GLY A 165 -17.97 -5.90 7.46
CA GLY A 165 -17.87 -5.19 6.18
C GLY A 165 -16.52 -4.51 5.90
N MET A 166 -15.59 -4.43 6.86
CA MET A 166 -14.26 -3.82 6.60
C MET A 166 -13.46 -4.58 5.52
N THR A 167 -13.49 -5.92 5.54
CA THR A 167 -12.82 -6.76 4.54
C THR A 167 -13.40 -6.54 3.15
N ALA A 168 -14.73 -6.51 3.02
CA ALA A 168 -15.43 -6.20 1.78
C ALA A 168 -15.14 -4.77 1.28
N SER A 169 -15.09 -3.79 2.18
CA SER A 169 -14.75 -2.39 1.85
C SER A 169 -13.35 -2.29 1.24
N VAL A 170 -12.35 -2.90 1.88
CA VAL A 170 -10.97 -2.91 1.36
C VAL A 170 -10.84 -3.75 0.09
N GLN A 171 -11.55 -4.88 -0.01
CA GLN A 171 -11.61 -5.67 -1.25
C GLN A 171 -12.20 -4.84 -2.41
N GLY A 172 -13.24 -4.06 -2.13
CA GLY A 172 -13.84 -3.11 -3.05
C GLY A 172 -12.88 -1.99 -3.43
N LEU A 173 -12.12 -1.43 -2.49
CA LEU A 173 -11.07 -0.45 -2.77
C LEU A 173 -10.05 -1.00 -3.79
N VAL A 174 -9.51 -2.20 -3.53
CA VAL A 174 -8.54 -2.87 -4.42
C VAL A 174 -9.09 -3.06 -5.84
N GLN A 175 -10.36 -3.46 -5.96
CA GLN A 175 -11.01 -3.73 -7.24
C GLN A 175 -11.41 -2.45 -7.98
N ASN A 176 -12.07 -1.51 -7.31
CA ASN A 176 -12.58 -0.26 -7.88
C ASN A 176 -11.43 0.63 -8.37
N GLN A 177 -10.30 0.59 -7.68
CA GLN A 177 -9.09 1.31 -8.06
C GLN A 177 -8.16 0.52 -8.97
N ASN A 178 -8.56 -0.71 -9.35
CA ASN A 178 -7.82 -1.59 -10.24
C ASN A 178 -6.34 -1.79 -9.83
N LEU A 179 -6.07 -1.86 -8.52
CA LEU A 179 -4.72 -1.79 -7.97
C LEU A 179 -3.81 -2.92 -8.50
N ALA A 180 -4.36 -4.12 -8.66
CA ALA A 180 -3.60 -5.24 -9.21
C ALA A 180 -3.07 -4.93 -10.62
N ALA A 181 -3.91 -4.38 -11.51
CA ALA A 181 -3.50 -4.07 -12.87
C ALA A 181 -2.56 -2.85 -12.93
N LEU A 182 -2.77 -1.86 -12.06
CA LEU A 182 -1.88 -0.70 -11.93
C LEU A 182 -0.47 -1.14 -11.54
N VAL A 183 -0.35 -1.98 -10.52
CA VAL A 183 0.92 -2.53 -10.03
C VAL A 183 1.58 -3.41 -11.11
N GLU A 184 0.82 -4.29 -11.77
CA GLU A 184 1.29 -5.13 -12.89
C GLU A 184 1.84 -4.28 -14.06
N ALA A 185 1.17 -3.17 -14.39
CA ALA A 185 1.58 -2.27 -15.46
C ALA A 185 2.86 -1.49 -15.14
N GLU A 186 3.19 -1.24 -13.87
CA GLU A 186 4.36 -0.46 -13.50
C GLU A 186 5.66 -1.11 -13.99
N ILE A 187 5.76 -2.45 -13.94
CA ILE A 187 6.93 -3.19 -14.43
C ILE A 187 6.64 -4.16 -15.59
N GLY A 188 5.41 -4.16 -16.12
CA GLY A 188 5.01 -5.04 -17.23
C GLY A 188 5.10 -6.53 -16.86
N LYS A 189 4.74 -6.87 -15.62
CA LYS A 189 4.73 -8.25 -15.10
C LYS A 189 3.35 -8.59 -14.57
N THR A 190 3.10 -9.86 -14.30
CA THR A 190 1.86 -10.32 -13.67
C THR A 190 2.15 -11.01 -12.35
N PHE A 191 1.17 -10.99 -11.45
CA PHE A 191 1.17 -11.88 -10.30
C PHE A 191 1.12 -13.33 -10.80
N GLN A 192 2.08 -14.15 -10.37
CA GLN A 192 2.20 -15.56 -10.72
C GLN A 192 1.41 -16.47 -9.75
N LYS A 193 1.09 -15.95 -8.57
CA LYS A 193 0.31 -16.63 -7.52
C LYS A 193 -0.71 -15.66 -6.91
N PRO A 194 -1.80 -16.16 -6.29
CA PRO A 194 -2.69 -15.32 -5.51
C PRO A 194 -1.93 -14.51 -4.46
N VAL A 195 -2.42 -13.29 -4.21
CA VAL A 195 -1.91 -12.39 -3.19
C VAL A 195 -2.91 -12.32 -2.05
N TRP A 196 -2.43 -12.42 -0.82
CA TRP A 196 -3.23 -12.49 0.40
C TRP A 196 -2.99 -11.27 1.26
N ILE A 197 -3.98 -10.40 1.39
CA ILE A 197 -3.96 -9.25 2.28
C ILE A 197 -4.69 -9.64 3.56
N TYR A 198 -3.94 -9.76 4.65
CA TYR A 198 -4.45 -10.03 5.99
C TYR A 198 -4.66 -8.71 6.74
N LEU A 199 -5.92 -8.41 7.04
CA LEU A 199 -6.31 -7.19 7.74
C LEU A 199 -6.30 -7.39 9.25
N SER A 200 -5.87 -6.34 9.93
CA SER A 200 -6.02 -6.17 11.38
C SER A 200 -6.48 -4.74 11.68
N ASN A 201 -7.17 -4.53 12.80
CA ASN A 201 -7.64 -3.20 13.21
C ASN A 201 -7.15 -2.82 14.61
N SER A 202 -6.10 -3.49 15.08
CA SER A 202 -5.43 -3.19 16.34
C SER A 202 -3.93 -3.43 16.22
N GLN A 203 -3.13 -2.71 17.02
CA GLN A 203 -1.69 -2.90 17.08
C GLN A 203 -1.31 -4.35 17.44
N THR A 204 -2.04 -4.94 18.39
CA THR A 204 -1.83 -6.34 18.81
C THR A 204 -2.18 -7.32 17.70
N GLY A 205 -3.31 -7.11 17.01
CA GLY A 205 -3.72 -7.93 15.87
C GLY A 205 -2.69 -7.87 14.74
N TYR A 206 -2.14 -6.69 14.46
CA TYR A 206 -1.11 -6.52 13.43
C TYR A 206 0.17 -7.27 13.78
N GLN A 207 0.66 -7.14 15.01
CA GLN A 207 1.81 -7.90 15.50
C GLN A 207 1.56 -9.41 15.40
N GLN A 208 0.38 -9.88 15.77
CA GLN A 208 0.00 -11.29 15.68
C GLN A 208 -0.03 -11.77 14.23
N ALA A 209 -0.59 -10.98 13.31
CA ALA A 209 -0.61 -11.29 11.89
C ALA A 209 0.82 -11.41 11.32
N ILE A 210 1.74 -10.50 11.68
CA ILE A 210 3.15 -10.59 11.26
C ILE A 210 3.81 -11.86 11.80
N ALA A 211 3.67 -12.15 13.09
CA ALA A 211 4.23 -13.37 13.69
C ALA A 211 3.64 -14.63 13.05
N LYS A 212 2.34 -14.59 12.70
CA LYS A 212 1.58 -15.72 12.17
C LYS A 212 1.87 -15.99 10.69
N TYR A 213 1.96 -14.96 9.85
CA TYR A 213 2.09 -15.12 8.40
C TYR A 213 3.48 -14.75 7.86
N GLY A 214 4.17 -13.80 8.49
CA GLY A 214 5.57 -13.51 8.20
C GLY A 214 6.53 -14.53 8.82
N GLU A 215 6.10 -15.22 9.89
CA GLU A 215 6.94 -16.09 10.72
C GLU A 215 8.15 -15.33 11.30
N ASP A 216 7.96 -14.03 11.55
CA ASP A 216 9.03 -13.13 11.94
C ASP A 216 9.17 -13.04 13.46
N PRO A 217 10.33 -13.41 14.03
CA PRO A 217 10.56 -13.32 15.47
C PRO A 217 10.59 -11.88 16.00
N ASP A 218 10.78 -10.88 15.13
CA ASP A 218 10.81 -9.45 15.48
C ASP A 218 9.50 -8.72 15.11
N ALA A 219 8.40 -9.47 15.00
CA ALA A 219 7.07 -8.95 14.67
C ALA A 219 6.65 -7.73 15.50
N ALA A 220 7.07 -7.63 16.77
CA ALA A 220 6.75 -6.51 17.64
C ALA A 220 7.40 -5.20 17.18
N SER A 221 8.70 -5.23 16.88
CA SER A 221 9.45 -4.04 16.45
C SER A 221 8.99 -3.58 15.07
N ILE A 222 8.75 -4.53 14.16
CA ILE A 222 8.20 -4.28 12.84
C ILE A 222 6.81 -3.63 12.96
N ALA A 223 5.91 -4.24 13.74
CA ALA A 223 4.55 -3.74 13.92
C ALA A 223 4.54 -2.33 14.51
N ALA A 224 5.54 -1.93 15.31
CA ALA A 224 5.59 -0.60 15.91
C ALA A 224 5.81 0.50 14.86
N VAL A 225 6.57 0.23 13.80
CA VAL A 225 7.00 1.25 12.83
C VAL A 225 6.33 1.11 11.46
N ALA A 226 6.06 -0.11 11.01
CA ALA A 226 5.55 -0.37 9.67
C ALA A 226 4.05 -0.07 9.54
N GLU A 227 3.64 0.53 8.42
CA GLU A 227 2.25 0.83 8.06
C GLU A 227 1.62 -0.26 7.17
N GLY A 228 2.46 -1.15 6.65
CA GLY A 228 2.14 -2.38 5.95
C GLY A 228 3.42 -3.23 5.91
N ILE A 229 3.29 -4.53 5.64
CA ILE A 229 4.48 -5.35 5.37
C ILE A 229 4.15 -6.57 4.52
N THR A 230 5.07 -6.90 3.62
CA THR A 230 4.98 -8.02 2.70
C THR A 230 5.94 -9.16 3.04
N TYR A 231 5.41 -10.39 3.08
CA TYR A 231 6.18 -11.63 3.08
C TYR A 231 5.73 -12.53 1.93
N GLU A 232 6.60 -12.66 0.92
CA GLU A 232 6.34 -13.45 -0.29
C GLU A 232 5.09 -12.98 -1.04
N SER A 233 3.96 -13.68 -0.90
CA SER A 233 2.66 -13.35 -1.50
C SER A 233 1.62 -12.92 -0.48
N ARG A 234 2.06 -12.60 0.73
CA ARG A 234 1.21 -12.25 1.87
C ARG A 234 1.55 -10.83 2.30
N VAL A 235 0.52 -10.03 2.55
CA VAL A 235 0.61 -8.64 2.98
C VAL A 235 -0.17 -8.52 4.27
N MET A 236 0.39 -7.89 5.29
CA MET A 236 -0.34 -7.56 6.51
C MET A 236 -0.59 -6.05 6.56
N ILE A 237 -1.85 -5.66 6.75
CA ILE A 237 -2.27 -4.26 6.79
C ILE A 237 -2.96 -3.95 8.14
N PRO A 238 -2.42 -2.99 8.93
CA PRO A 238 -3.05 -2.45 10.13
C PRO A 238 -3.98 -1.28 9.80
N LEU A 239 -5.29 -1.54 9.64
CA LEU A 239 -6.28 -0.48 9.37
C LEU A 239 -6.31 0.61 10.45
N SER A 240 -5.92 0.32 11.69
CA SER A 240 -5.84 1.30 12.77
C SER A 240 -4.78 2.39 12.54
N LYS A 241 -3.84 2.18 11.62
CA LYS A 241 -2.84 3.18 11.21
C LYS A 241 -3.22 3.94 9.95
N LEU A 242 -4.26 3.50 9.23
CA LEU A 242 -4.67 4.00 7.92
C LEU A 242 -6.10 4.56 8.02
N ALA A 243 -6.18 5.84 8.34
CA ALA A 243 -7.41 6.56 8.60
C ALA A 243 -8.26 6.76 7.33
N THR A 244 -7.61 7.00 6.19
CA THR A 244 -8.30 7.35 4.94
C THR A 244 -8.17 6.27 3.86
N ASP A 245 -9.07 6.29 2.88
CA ASP A 245 -8.96 5.43 1.71
C ASP A 245 -7.75 5.80 0.83
N HIS A 246 -7.28 7.05 0.89
CA HIS A 246 -6.04 7.49 0.24
C HIS A 246 -4.83 6.74 0.81
N GLU A 247 -4.65 6.78 2.13
CA GLU A 247 -3.58 6.06 2.83
C GLU A 247 -3.67 4.56 2.56
N ARG A 248 -4.85 3.95 2.67
CA ARG A 248 -5.04 2.52 2.36
C ARG A 248 -4.68 2.18 0.92
N THR A 249 -5.06 3.01 -0.04
CA THR A 249 -4.75 2.82 -1.46
C THR A 249 -3.24 2.84 -1.69
N GLN A 250 -2.58 3.86 -1.16
CA GLN A 250 -1.15 4.04 -1.29
C GLN A 250 -0.40 2.85 -0.66
N THR A 251 -0.69 2.52 0.60
CA THR A 251 -0.03 1.43 1.33
C THR A 251 -0.27 0.09 0.64
N ILE A 252 -1.51 -0.23 0.24
CA ILE A 252 -1.78 -1.51 -0.42
C ILE A 252 -1.04 -1.61 -1.76
N ALA A 253 -1.07 -0.56 -2.59
CA ALA A 253 -0.35 -0.59 -3.88
C ALA A 253 1.18 -0.68 -3.70
N HIS A 254 1.72 -0.03 -2.67
CA HIS A 254 3.12 -0.16 -2.26
C HIS A 254 3.47 -1.62 -1.92
N GLU A 255 2.71 -2.26 -1.04
CA GLU A 255 2.95 -3.65 -0.64
C GLU A 255 2.73 -4.65 -1.78
N LEU A 256 1.72 -4.42 -2.63
CA LEU A 256 1.48 -5.24 -3.81
C LEU A 256 2.67 -5.20 -4.78
N MET A 257 3.39 -4.08 -4.86
CA MET A 257 4.59 -3.98 -5.68
C MET A 257 5.70 -4.90 -5.16
N HIS A 258 5.90 -4.98 -3.84
CA HIS A 258 6.81 -5.96 -3.24
C HIS A 258 6.42 -7.40 -3.57
N VAL A 259 5.13 -7.73 -3.48
CA VAL A 259 4.64 -9.07 -3.86
C VAL A 259 4.94 -9.36 -5.33
N LEU A 260 4.69 -8.38 -6.23
CA LEU A 260 4.93 -8.56 -7.66
C LEU A 260 6.42 -8.81 -7.93
N LEU A 261 7.32 -8.06 -7.29
CA LEU A 261 8.77 -8.27 -7.39
C LEU A 261 9.16 -9.66 -6.86
N ASN A 262 8.67 -10.04 -5.68
CA ASN A 262 8.93 -11.36 -5.07
C ASN A 262 8.56 -12.51 -6.01
N GLN A 263 7.39 -12.44 -6.62
CA GLN A 263 6.89 -13.48 -7.53
C GLN A 263 7.60 -13.51 -8.89
N ASN A 264 8.34 -12.45 -9.24
CA ASN A 264 9.01 -12.31 -10.54
C ASN A 264 10.55 -12.30 -10.44
N GLY A 265 11.11 -12.93 -9.40
CA GLY A 265 12.57 -13.09 -9.24
C GLY A 265 13.30 -11.86 -8.70
N GLY A 266 12.55 -10.89 -8.18
CA GLY A 266 13.04 -9.64 -7.59
C GLY A 266 13.14 -9.63 -6.07
N ARG A 267 12.92 -10.76 -5.37
CA ARG A 267 12.93 -10.83 -3.89
C ARG A 267 14.19 -10.25 -3.25
N ASP A 268 15.35 -10.57 -3.84
CA ASP A 268 16.64 -10.12 -3.31
C ASP A 268 17.14 -8.87 -4.03
N LEU A 269 16.24 -8.08 -4.64
CA LEU A 269 16.62 -6.81 -5.26
C LEU A 269 17.21 -5.87 -4.19
N PRO A 270 18.05 -4.94 -4.63
CA PRO A 270 18.41 -3.77 -3.84
C PRO A 270 17.22 -3.12 -3.12
N SER A 271 17.38 -2.77 -1.83
CA SER A 271 16.31 -2.07 -1.11
C SER A 271 15.88 -0.81 -1.86
N TRP A 272 16.83 -0.02 -2.36
CA TRP A 272 16.48 1.24 -3.02
C TRP A 272 15.65 1.07 -4.30
N VAL A 273 15.79 -0.07 -4.96
CA VAL A 273 14.96 -0.40 -6.14
C VAL A 273 13.60 -0.91 -5.69
N HIS A 274 13.59 -1.75 -4.64
CA HIS A 274 12.39 -2.35 -4.08
C HIS A 274 11.46 -1.27 -3.51
N GLU A 275 11.99 -0.45 -2.60
CA GLU A 275 11.29 0.66 -1.94
C GLU A 275 11.01 1.81 -2.89
N GLY A 276 11.97 2.18 -3.75
CA GLY A 276 11.75 3.26 -4.70
C GLY A 276 10.63 2.98 -5.70
N LEU A 277 10.52 1.73 -6.18
CA LEU A 277 9.40 1.28 -7.02
C LEU A 277 8.09 1.21 -6.23
N ALA A 278 8.13 0.71 -4.99
CA ALA A 278 6.94 0.60 -4.16
C ALA A 278 6.35 1.97 -3.81
N TRP A 279 7.18 2.95 -3.44
CA TRP A 279 6.78 4.35 -3.25
C TRP A 279 6.21 4.98 -4.53
N GLN A 280 6.87 4.79 -5.68
CA GLN A 280 6.32 5.26 -6.96
C GLN A 280 4.93 4.67 -7.21
N THR A 281 4.77 3.35 -7.03
CA THR A 281 3.51 2.64 -7.30
C THR A 281 2.40 3.06 -6.34
N GLY A 282 2.72 3.21 -5.06
CA GLY A 282 1.81 3.70 -4.03
C GLY A 282 1.29 5.10 -4.37
N LEU A 283 2.18 6.03 -4.72
CA LEU A 283 1.82 7.39 -5.11
C LEU A 283 1.07 7.45 -6.45
N ASP A 284 1.39 6.57 -7.41
CA ASP A 284 0.62 6.48 -8.65
C ASP A 284 -0.82 6.02 -8.37
N ALA A 285 -1.00 5.04 -7.48
CA ALA A 285 -2.32 4.57 -7.08
C ALA A 285 -3.12 5.63 -6.31
N GLU A 286 -2.50 6.31 -5.35
CA GLU A 286 -3.15 7.35 -4.56
C GLU A 286 -3.62 8.54 -5.43
N PHE A 287 -2.78 8.96 -6.38
CA PHE A 287 -3.03 10.15 -7.19
C PHE A 287 -3.61 9.86 -8.59
N GLN A 288 -3.92 8.61 -8.95
CA GLN A 288 -4.39 8.25 -10.31
C GLN A 288 -5.63 9.01 -10.78
N ASN A 289 -6.51 9.39 -9.84
CA ASN A 289 -7.75 10.14 -10.10
C ASN A 289 -7.71 11.58 -9.55
N GLN A 290 -6.52 12.06 -9.18
CA GLN A 290 -6.32 13.40 -8.63
C GLN A 290 -5.71 14.34 -9.68
N PRO A 291 -5.92 15.66 -9.55
CA PRO A 291 -5.24 16.63 -10.39
C PRO A 291 -3.71 16.51 -10.30
N ALA A 292 -3.02 16.61 -11.43
CA ALA A 292 -1.57 16.44 -11.49
C ALA A 292 -0.78 17.37 -10.54
N VAL A 293 -1.33 18.54 -10.22
CA VAL A 293 -0.73 19.47 -9.26
C VAL A 293 -0.66 18.90 -7.84
N MET A 294 -1.62 18.05 -7.44
CA MET A 294 -1.62 17.38 -6.13
C MET A 294 -0.48 16.35 -6.05
N ARG A 295 -0.24 15.61 -7.14
CA ARG A 295 0.94 14.72 -7.21
C ARG A 295 2.24 15.52 -7.19
N LYS A 296 2.31 16.66 -7.89
CA LYS A 296 3.49 17.55 -7.84
C LYS A 296 3.73 18.11 -6.44
N GLN A 297 2.67 18.44 -5.69
CA GLN A 297 2.76 18.85 -4.29
C GLN A 297 3.42 17.75 -3.45
N MET A 298 2.89 16.51 -3.51
CA MET A 298 3.45 15.40 -2.75
C MET A 298 4.90 15.12 -3.12
N ASP A 299 5.21 15.09 -4.42
CA ASP A 299 6.58 14.92 -4.92
C ASP A 299 7.54 16.00 -4.40
N GLY A 300 7.08 17.25 -4.32
CA GLY A 300 7.84 18.37 -3.78
C GLY A 300 8.12 18.19 -2.29
N MET A 301 7.09 17.83 -1.50
CA MET A 301 7.22 17.60 -0.06
C MET A 301 8.21 16.46 0.26
N LEU A 302 8.08 15.32 -0.42
CA LEU A 302 8.97 14.16 -0.21
C LEU A 302 10.40 14.47 -0.65
N ARG A 303 10.57 15.17 -1.78
CA ARG A 303 11.88 15.65 -2.24
C ARG A 303 12.53 16.53 -1.18
N ASP A 304 11.81 17.53 -0.69
CA ASP A 304 12.36 18.53 0.21
C ASP A 304 12.72 17.96 1.58
N TYR A 305 11.96 16.97 2.06
CA TYR A 305 12.33 16.20 3.24
C TYR A 305 13.73 15.57 3.09
N VAL A 306 13.97 14.86 2.00
CA VAL A 306 15.27 14.20 1.74
C VAL A 306 16.38 15.23 1.52
N LEU A 307 16.13 16.30 0.75
CA LEU A 307 17.12 17.36 0.54
C LEU A 307 17.48 18.07 1.84
N GLY A 308 16.52 18.23 2.76
CA GLY A 308 16.74 18.75 4.11
C GLY A 308 17.72 17.91 4.91
N VAL A 309 17.52 16.59 4.91
CA VAL A 309 18.42 15.62 5.57
C VAL A 309 19.82 15.65 4.94
N VAL A 310 19.90 15.65 3.61
CA VAL A 310 21.18 15.66 2.88
C VAL A 310 21.93 16.97 3.04
N ALA A 311 21.23 18.11 3.09
CA ALA A 311 21.83 19.41 3.36
C ALA A 311 22.44 19.49 4.78
N GLN A 312 21.93 18.70 5.73
CA GLN A 312 22.49 18.56 7.09
C GLN A 312 23.67 17.58 7.16
N GLY A 313 24.04 16.95 6.04
CA GLY A 313 25.20 16.06 5.92
C GLY A 313 24.88 14.58 6.09
N THR A 314 23.60 14.21 6.23
CA THR A 314 23.16 12.81 6.35
C THR A 314 22.76 12.27 4.98
N TYR A 315 23.39 11.18 4.54
CA TYR A 315 23.06 10.48 3.30
C TYR A 315 23.27 8.98 3.53
N HIS A 316 22.29 8.17 3.13
CA HIS A 316 22.41 6.72 3.26
C HIS A 316 22.90 6.12 1.93
N PRO A 317 24.01 5.35 1.91
CA PRO A 317 24.50 4.77 0.66
C PRO A 317 23.48 3.83 -0.01
N LEU A 318 23.42 3.85 -1.33
CA LEU A 318 22.60 2.90 -2.11
C LEU A 318 23.28 1.52 -2.22
N ILE A 319 24.57 1.43 -1.89
CA ILE A 319 25.37 0.19 -1.89
C ILE A 319 26.04 -0.03 -0.52
N SER A 320 26.08 -1.27 -0.06
CA SER A 320 26.78 -1.66 1.17
C SER A 320 28.23 -2.02 0.87
N SER A 321 29.14 -1.07 1.12
CA SER A 321 30.61 -1.28 1.11
C SER A 321 31.27 -1.65 -0.23
N THR A 322 32.60 -1.69 -0.22
CA THR A 322 33.56 -1.67 -1.36
C THR A 322 33.45 -2.78 -2.40
N ASP A 323 32.54 -3.76 -2.25
CA ASP A 323 32.33 -4.85 -3.21
C ASP A 323 31.15 -4.61 -4.17
N GLY A 324 30.42 -3.50 -4.00
CA GLY A 324 29.28 -3.14 -4.86
C GLY A 324 28.03 -3.99 -4.60
N THR A 325 27.96 -4.70 -3.47
CA THR A 325 26.73 -5.34 -3.00
C THR A 325 25.74 -4.28 -2.54
N VAL A 326 24.45 -4.58 -2.66
CA VAL A 326 23.41 -3.60 -2.38
C VAL A 326 22.91 -3.77 -0.96
N ASP A 327 22.82 -2.64 -0.25
CA ASP A 327 22.42 -2.63 1.16
C ASP A 327 21.00 -3.17 1.31
N ALA A 328 20.82 -3.92 2.39
CA ALA A 328 19.52 -4.35 2.87
C ALA A 328 19.21 -3.44 4.06
N LEU A 329 18.43 -2.38 3.81
CA LEU A 329 17.86 -1.44 4.79
C LEU A 329 18.52 -1.50 6.17
N SER A 330 19.62 -0.76 6.38
CA SER A 330 20.17 -0.67 7.73
C SER A 330 19.30 0.29 8.56
N GLY A 331 18.51 -0.26 9.48
CA GLY A 331 17.85 0.56 10.52
C GLY A 331 18.87 1.46 11.23
N GLY A 332 18.45 2.67 11.61
CA GLY A 332 19.29 3.61 12.37
C GLY A 332 19.80 4.85 11.60
N ALA A 333 19.31 5.11 10.39
CA ALA A 333 19.66 6.31 9.62
C ALA A 333 19.11 7.62 10.20
N GLY A 334 18.13 7.55 11.12
CA GLY A 334 17.53 8.73 11.77
C GLY A 334 16.50 9.50 10.92
N TYR A 335 16.16 8.99 9.73
CA TYR A 335 15.14 9.53 8.82
C TYR A 335 14.53 8.40 7.98
N ASN A 336 13.46 8.67 7.24
CA ASN A 336 12.88 7.71 6.31
C ASN A 336 13.75 7.56 5.05
N VAL A 337 14.58 6.51 5.02
CA VAL A 337 15.51 6.20 3.91
C VAL A 337 14.77 5.84 2.63
N GLU A 338 13.57 5.26 2.72
CA GLU A 338 12.79 4.85 1.55
C GLU A 338 12.41 6.05 0.67
N LEU A 339 12.31 7.26 1.25
CA LEU A 339 12.11 8.48 0.47
C LEU A 339 13.35 8.86 -0.34
N GLN A 340 14.56 8.58 0.16
CA GLN A 340 15.78 8.74 -0.62
C GLN A 340 15.83 7.70 -1.75
N ASP A 341 15.38 6.48 -1.48
CA ASP A 341 15.29 5.40 -2.45
C ASP A 341 14.28 5.73 -3.57
N TYR A 342 13.14 6.33 -3.22
CA TYR A 342 12.20 6.92 -4.17
C TYR A 342 12.87 7.97 -5.07
N LEU A 343 13.65 8.90 -4.50
CA LEU A 343 14.39 9.87 -5.31
C LEU A 343 15.46 9.22 -6.21
N ALA A 344 16.11 8.14 -5.74
CA ALA A 344 17.06 7.38 -6.55
C ALA A 344 16.36 6.70 -7.74
N TYR A 345 15.19 6.08 -7.52
CA TYR A 345 14.33 5.56 -8.57
C TYR A 345 13.96 6.65 -9.59
N LYS A 346 13.46 7.81 -9.13
CA LYS A 346 13.10 8.92 -10.02
C LYS A 346 14.28 9.41 -10.84
N TYR A 347 15.45 9.54 -10.20
CA TYR A 347 16.68 9.93 -10.87
C TYR A 347 17.10 8.93 -11.95
N LEU A 348 17.00 7.62 -11.67
CA LEU A 348 17.25 6.57 -12.66
C LEU A 348 16.31 6.69 -13.86
N VAL A 349 15.01 6.79 -13.62
CA VAL A 349 14.01 6.86 -14.70
C VAL A 349 14.16 8.14 -15.51
N ALA A 350 14.41 9.28 -14.86
CA ALA A 350 14.64 10.55 -15.54
C ALA A 350 15.92 10.57 -16.38
N THR A 351 16.98 9.88 -15.93
CA THR A 351 18.29 9.88 -16.59
C THR A 351 18.41 8.84 -17.70
N PHE A 352 17.88 7.63 -17.48
CA PHE A 352 18.09 6.48 -18.37
C PHE A 352 16.80 6.00 -19.04
N GLY A 353 15.63 6.46 -18.58
CA GLY A 353 14.32 6.03 -19.06
C GLY A 353 13.84 4.74 -18.39
N LYS A 354 12.51 4.60 -18.28
CA LYS A 354 11.86 3.45 -17.64
C LYS A 354 12.24 2.11 -18.27
N GLN A 355 12.45 2.05 -19.59
CA GLN A 355 12.84 0.80 -20.26
C GLN A 355 14.15 0.22 -19.72
N LYS A 356 15.11 1.07 -19.35
CA LYS A 356 16.39 0.63 -18.78
C LYS A 356 16.23 -0.03 -17.42
N LEU A 357 15.28 0.46 -16.61
CA LEU A 357 14.88 -0.20 -15.37
C LEU A 357 14.28 -1.58 -15.64
N LEU A 358 13.37 -1.70 -16.61
CA LEU A 358 12.73 -2.98 -16.95
C LEU A 358 13.77 -4.02 -17.45
N ASP A 359 14.74 -3.57 -18.24
CA ASP A 359 15.87 -4.40 -18.68
C ASP A 359 16.70 -4.86 -17.48
N TYR A 360 16.93 -3.98 -16.50
CA TYR A 360 17.63 -4.30 -15.26
C TYR A 360 16.88 -5.37 -14.45
N LEU A 361 15.59 -5.18 -14.18
CA LEU A 361 14.75 -6.14 -13.46
C LEU A 361 14.75 -7.51 -14.15
N THR A 362 14.64 -7.52 -15.49
CA THR A 362 14.68 -8.75 -16.29
C THR A 362 16.01 -9.48 -16.18
N LYS A 363 17.14 -8.77 -16.29
CA LYS A 363 18.48 -9.37 -16.13
C LYS A 363 18.74 -9.84 -14.71
N TYR A 364 18.22 -9.11 -13.71
CA TYR A 364 18.35 -9.47 -12.30
C TYR A 364 17.64 -10.79 -12.00
N ALA A 365 16.39 -10.92 -12.43
CA ALA A 365 15.59 -12.13 -12.29
C ALA A 365 16.20 -13.36 -13.01
N ALA A 366 16.97 -13.14 -14.08
CA ALA A 366 17.70 -14.18 -14.80
C ALA A 366 18.98 -14.66 -14.08
N GLY A 367 19.29 -14.14 -12.88
CA GLY A 367 20.43 -14.57 -12.06
C GLY A 367 21.71 -13.75 -12.23
N ALA A 368 21.70 -12.71 -13.08
CA ALA A 368 22.88 -11.86 -13.32
C ALA A 368 23.06 -10.77 -12.24
N ARG A 369 22.79 -11.06 -10.96
CA ARG A 369 22.55 -10.06 -9.90
C ARG A 369 23.59 -8.93 -9.82
N LEU A 370 24.89 -9.29 -9.78
CA LEU A 370 25.98 -8.32 -9.64
C LEU A 370 26.23 -7.47 -10.90
N THR A 371 25.96 -8.01 -12.09
CA THR A 371 26.26 -7.35 -13.37
C THR A 371 25.02 -6.84 -14.09
N ALA A 372 23.82 -7.18 -13.61
CA ALA A 372 22.55 -6.83 -14.25
C ALA A 372 22.39 -5.32 -14.37
N PHE A 373 22.73 -4.56 -13.32
CA PHE A 373 22.61 -3.11 -13.33
C PHE A 373 23.50 -2.50 -14.41
N SER A 374 24.81 -2.77 -14.37
CA SER A 374 25.75 -2.20 -15.34
C SER A 374 25.47 -2.64 -16.76
N SER A 375 25.06 -3.90 -16.96
CA SER A 375 24.68 -4.43 -18.26
C SER A 375 23.38 -3.84 -18.81
N ALA A 376 22.41 -3.47 -17.97
CA ALA A 376 21.15 -2.87 -18.40
C ALA A 376 21.29 -1.36 -18.59
N ILE A 377 21.70 -0.67 -17.52
CA ILE A 377 21.77 0.79 -17.44
C ILE A 377 22.92 1.35 -18.27
N GLY A 378 24.03 0.61 -18.39
CA GLY A 378 25.21 1.02 -19.15
C GLY A 378 26.27 1.76 -18.32
N VAL A 379 26.07 1.87 -17.00
CA VAL A 379 27.06 2.43 -16.06
C VAL A 379 27.15 1.54 -14.81
N PRO A 380 28.32 1.44 -14.15
CA PRO A 380 28.44 0.77 -12.85
C PRO A 380 27.50 1.38 -11.80
N LEU A 381 26.97 0.56 -10.88
CA LEU A 381 26.08 1.03 -9.81
C LEU A 381 26.76 2.10 -8.92
N ALA A 382 28.04 1.93 -8.60
CA ALA A 382 28.81 2.93 -7.85
C ALA A 382 28.93 4.27 -8.60
N THR A 383 28.99 4.25 -9.93
CA THR A 383 28.97 5.47 -10.76
C THR A 383 27.60 6.11 -10.74
N PHE A 384 26.53 5.31 -10.82
CA PHE A 384 25.16 5.81 -10.66
C PHE A 384 24.97 6.49 -9.31
N GLU A 385 25.38 5.87 -8.22
CA GLU A 385 25.26 6.45 -6.88
C GLU A 385 26.06 7.76 -6.74
N THR A 386 27.29 7.79 -7.25
CA THR A 386 28.11 9.02 -7.25
C THR A 386 27.37 10.16 -7.97
N ASN A 387 26.76 9.86 -9.12
CA ASN A 387 26.01 10.85 -9.89
C ASN A 387 24.70 11.25 -9.21
N PHE A 388 24.00 10.32 -8.58
CA PHE A 388 22.79 10.59 -7.81
C PHE A 388 23.09 11.52 -6.62
N LYS A 389 24.14 11.22 -5.86
CA LYS A 389 24.58 12.10 -4.76
C LYS A 389 24.95 13.50 -5.25
N ALA A 390 25.68 13.60 -6.37
CA ALA A 390 25.98 14.88 -6.99
C ALA A 390 24.72 15.61 -7.48
N HIS A 391 23.73 14.88 -7.99
CA HIS A 391 22.45 15.43 -8.38
C HIS A 391 21.72 16.03 -7.17
N LEU A 392 21.60 15.31 -6.04
CA LEU A 392 21.00 15.87 -4.82
C LEU A 392 21.70 17.16 -4.35
N GLN A 393 23.04 17.23 -4.43
CA GLN A 393 23.78 18.46 -4.11
C GLN A 393 23.48 19.59 -5.09
N SER A 394 23.30 19.28 -6.38
CA SER A 394 22.89 20.27 -7.38
C SER A 394 21.46 20.76 -7.17
N GLU A 395 20.56 19.89 -6.70
CA GLU A 395 19.20 20.25 -6.30
C GLU A 395 19.21 21.21 -5.11
N ILE A 396 20.02 20.92 -4.08
CA ILE A 396 20.18 21.79 -2.90
C ILE A 396 20.68 23.19 -3.28
N ALA A 397 21.61 23.27 -4.24
CA ALA A 397 22.19 24.53 -4.71
C ALA A 397 21.33 25.26 -5.76
N ARG A 398 20.19 24.68 -6.19
CA ARG A 398 19.37 25.25 -7.26
C ARG A 398 18.80 26.61 -6.86
N THR A 399 18.79 27.52 -7.83
CA THR A 399 18.12 28.81 -7.74
C THR A 399 17.11 28.96 -8.88
N SER A 400 16.19 29.91 -8.75
CA SER A 400 15.15 30.25 -9.73
C SER A 400 14.90 31.75 -9.70
N LYS A 401 14.34 32.31 -10.78
CA LYS A 401 13.91 33.71 -10.82
C LYS A 401 12.60 33.94 -10.08
N GLY A 402 11.78 32.90 -9.96
CA GLY A 402 10.49 32.97 -9.31
C GLY A 402 9.59 31.78 -9.69
N MET A 403 8.31 31.95 -9.39
CA MET A 403 7.24 30.96 -9.58
C MET A 403 6.32 31.38 -10.72
N GLU A 404 5.90 30.43 -11.54
CA GLU A 404 4.75 30.57 -12.44
C GLU A 404 3.60 29.73 -11.89
N ILE A 405 2.45 30.37 -11.64
CA ILE A 405 1.19 29.71 -11.28
C ILE A 405 0.27 29.77 -12.50
N THR A 406 -0.32 28.63 -12.83
CA THR A 406 -1.43 28.56 -13.77
C THR A 406 -2.73 28.33 -13.01
N LEU A 407 -3.65 29.30 -13.05
CA LEU A 407 -4.96 29.23 -12.42
C LEU A 407 -6.06 29.15 -13.47
N ASN A 408 -7.14 28.42 -13.19
CA ASN A 408 -8.40 28.58 -13.88
C ASN A 408 -9.36 29.40 -13.03
N VAL A 409 -9.89 30.48 -13.60
CA VAL A 409 -10.79 31.42 -12.93
C VAL A 409 -12.20 31.23 -13.52
N PRO A 410 -13.19 30.77 -12.75
CA PRO A 410 -14.53 30.57 -13.29
C PRO A 410 -15.19 31.91 -13.58
N SER A 411 -16.05 31.97 -14.60
CA SER A 411 -16.81 33.19 -14.92
C SER A 411 -17.78 33.63 -13.83
N THR A 412 -18.04 32.76 -12.85
CA THR A 412 -18.89 33.00 -11.68
C THR A 412 -18.11 33.51 -10.47
N PHE A 413 -16.77 33.64 -10.55
CA PHE A 413 -15.97 34.14 -9.43
C PHE A 413 -16.35 35.60 -9.10
N GLN A 414 -16.64 35.85 -7.82
CA GLN A 414 -17.01 37.17 -7.29
C GLN A 414 -16.20 37.43 -6.01
N GLY A 415 -15.17 38.26 -6.14
CA GLY A 415 -14.26 38.55 -5.05
C GLY A 415 -12.96 39.17 -5.56
N SER A 416 -11.99 39.25 -4.66
CA SER A 416 -10.65 39.77 -4.92
C SER A 416 -9.58 38.73 -4.58
N VAL A 417 -8.49 38.78 -5.33
CA VAL A 417 -7.33 37.91 -5.11
C VAL A 417 -6.12 38.78 -4.84
N HIS A 418 -5.41 38.49 -3.75
CA HIS A 418 -4.21 39.23 -3.35
C HIS A 418 -3.03 38.29 -3.24
N LEU A 419 -1.89 38.66 -3.81
CA LEU A 419 -0.67 37.87 -3.74
C LEU A 419 0.33 38.52 -2.79
N LEU A 420 0.86 37.73 -1.87
CA LEU A 420 1.91 38.16 -0.95
C LEU A 420 3.26 38.00 -1.63
N THR A 421 3.86 39.12 -2.01
CA THR A 421 5.17 39.16 -2.66
C THR A 421 6.27 39.63 -1.71
N GLN A 422 7.47 39.09 -1.89
CA GLN A 422 8.68 39.56 -1.22
C GLN A 422 9.47 40.48 -2.16
N GLY A 423 9.67 41.74 -1.77
CA GLY A 423 10.64 42.64 -2.40
C GLY A 423 11.84 42.92 -1.49
N THR A 424 12.88 43.57 -2.03
CA THR A 424 14.07 43.98 -1.27
C THR A 424 13.70 44.99 -0.16
N GLY A 425 13.35 44.49 1.03
CA GLY A 425 13.20 45.27 2.26
C GLY A 425 11.77 45.49 2.78
N THR A 426 10.72 45.13 2.03
CA THR A 426 9.33 45.18 2.49
C THR A 426 8.49 44.09 1.82
N THR A 427 7.71 43.35 2.62
CA THR A 427 6.67 42.45 2.14
C THR A 427 5.42 43.27 1.81
N ALA A 428 4.87 43.05 0.62
CA ALA A 428 3.68 43.75 0.15
C ALA A 428 2.64 42.76 -0.38
N THR A 429 1.36 43.05 -0.08
CA THR A 429 0.24 42.41 -0.77
C THR A 429 -0.01 43.14 -2.08
N GLN A 430 -0.26 42.39 -3.14
CA GLN A 430 -0.59 42.93 -4.45
C GLN A 430 -1.95 42.39 -4.89
N ALA A 431 -2.92 43.29 -5.10
CA ALA A 431 -4.23 42.95 -5.62
C ALA A 431 -4.12 42.59 -7.11
N LEU A 432 -4.61 41.41 -7.49
CA LEU A 432 -4.58 40.89 -8.86
C LEU A 432 -5.90 41.17 -9.57
N THR A 433 -5.81 41.61 -10.83
CA THR A 433 -6.98 41.67 -11.71
C THR A 433 -7.03 40.40 -12.57
N LEU A 434 -7.93 39.48 -12.24
CA LEU A 434 -8.07 38.19 -12.93
C LEU A 434 -9.28 38.19 -13.87
N ALA A 435 -9.05 37.88 -15.15
CA ALA A 435 -10.13 37.63 -16.09
C ALA A 435 -10.59 36.16 -16.01
N PRO A 436 -11.88 35.86 -16.30
CA PRO A 436 -12.34 34.48 -16.43
C PRO A 436 -11.52 33.66 -17.43
N GLY A 437 -11.37 32.36 -17.16
CA GLY A 437 -10.56 31.43 -17.91
C GLY A 437 -9.17 31.20 -17.30
N GLN A 438 -8.29 30.60 -18.09
CA GLN A 438 -6.94 30.26 -17.64
C GLN A 438 -6.04 31.51 -17.58
N GLN A 439 -5.49 31.77 -16.41
CA GLN A 439 -4.55 32.85 -16.14
C GLN A 439 -3.17 32.26 -15.79
N LYS A 440 -2.12 32.85 -16.36
CA LYS A 440 -0.73 32.53 -15.98
C LYS A 440 -0.12 33.73 -15.28
N ILE A 441 0.38 33.50 -14.07
CA ILE A 441 0.89 34.54 -13.19
C ILE A 441 2.33 34.19 -12.84
N ARG A 442 3.27 35.06 -13.19
CA ARG A 442 4.67 34.93 -12.76
C ARG A 442 4.94 35.85 -11.60
N VAL A 443 5.49 35.27 -10.54
CA VAL A 443 5.88 35.96 -9.31
C VAL A 443 7.39 35.85 -9.17
N TYR A 444 8.08 36.97 -9.30
CA TYR A 444 9.53 37.04 -9.20
C TYR A 444 9.97 37.13 -7.73
N LYS A 445 11.21 36.72 -7.44
CA LYS A 445 11.79 36.79 -6.09
C LYS A 445 12.01 38.21 -5.57
N ASP A 446 12.02 39.20 -6.44
CA ASP A 446 12.04 40.63 -6.09
C ASP A 446 10.64 41.23 -5.91
N GLY A 447 9.60 40.41 -6.07
CA GLY A 447 8.20 40.74 -5.88
C GLY A 447 7.52 41.31 -7.12
N HIS A 448 8.21 41.42 -8.25
CA HIS A 448 7.56 41.76 -9.52
C HIS A 448 6.54 40.69 -9.94
N ILE A 449 5.42 41.13 -10.53
CA ILE A 449 4.36 40.24 -11.06
C ILE A 449 4.21 40.49 -12.57
N GLU A 450 4.20 39.41 -13.35
CA GLU A 450 3.93 39.42 -14.79
C GLU A 450 2.72 38.52 -15.11
N GLY A 451 2.01 38.83 -16.19
CA GLY A 451 0.92 38.01 -16.74
C GLY A 451 -0.48 38.51 -16.39
N VAL A 452 -0.62 39.22 -15.26
CA VAL A 452 -1.88 39.88 -14.85
C VAL A 452 -1.59 41.28 -14.31
N PRO A 453 -2.52 42.24 -14.44
CA PRO A 453 -2.39 43.52 -13.76
C PRO A 453 -2.35 43.34 -12.24
N ALA A 454 -1.37 43.96 -11.60
CA ALA A 454 -1.18 43.91 -10.15
C ALA A 454 -0.92 45.31 -9.57
N GLN A 455 -1.48 45.60 -8.40
CA GLN A 455 -1.26 46.86 -7.68
C GLN A 455 -0.97 46.60 -6.20
N VAL A 456 0.02 47.31 -5.66
CA VAL A 456 0.36 47.22 -4.23
C VAL A 456 -0.83 47.69 -3.39
N SER A 457 -1.32 46.82 -2.50
CA SER A 457 -2.51 47.02 -1.66
C SER A 457 -2.22 47.10 -0.16
N GLY A 458 -1.02 46.71 0.31
CA GLY A 458 -0.71 46.72 1.74
C GLY A 458 0.70 46.26 2.12
N LYS A 459 1.00 46.29 3.42
CA LYS A 459 2.21 45.72 4.04
C LYS A 459 1.81 44.50 4.88
N ALA A 460 2.65 43.48 4.90
CA ALA A 460 2.41 42.27 5.68
C ALA A 460 3.73 41.73 6.28
N GLU A 461 3.66 40.82 7.25
CA GLU A 461 4.80 40.05 7.74
C GLU A 461 4.69 38.60 7.24
N ARG A 462 5.82 37.88 7.08
CA ARG A 462 5.86 36.58 6.38
C ARG A 462 6.69 35.53 7.11
N ASP A 463 6.29 34.27 6.94
CA ASP A 463 7.13 33.09 7.09
C ASP A 463 8.09 32.92 5.90
N LYS A 464 9.38 32.69 6.15
CA LYS A 464 10.35 32.39 5.08
C LYS A 464 9.96 31.07 4.38
N GLY A 465 9.90 31.07 3.05
CA GLY A 465 9.73 29.85 2.25
C GLY A 465 8.34 29.55 1.70
N THR A 466 7.33 30.41 1.90
CA THR A 466 5.98 30.22 1.30
C THR A 466 5.43 31.48 0.61
N VAL A 467 4.99 31.39 -0.65
CA VAL A 467 4.21 32.45 -1.32
C VAL A 467 2.73 32.23 -1.01
N TYR A 468 2.02 33.28 -0.65
CA TYR A 468 0.60 33.19 -0.27
C TYR A 468 -0.28 33.92 -1.29
N LEU A 469 -1.37 33.28 -1.68
CA LEU A 469 -2.45 33.87 -2.45
C LEU A 469 -3.70 33.89 -1.58
N PHE A 470 -4.16 35.07 -1.22
CA PHE A 470 -5.37 35.29 -0.44
C PHE A 470 -6.56 35.48 -1.38
N VAL A 471 -7.70 34.95 -0.98
CA VAL A 471 -8.96 35.09 -1.70
C VAL A 471 -10.00 35.63 -0.74
N ASP A 472 -10.60 36.76 -1.07
CA ASP A 472 -11.69 37.38 -0.32
C ASP A 472 -12.91 37.45 -1.24
N LEU A 473 -14.03 36.88 -0.81
CA LEU A 473 -15.26 36.85 -1.58
C LEU A 473 -16.15 38.05 -1.27
N ASP A 474 -16.96 38.45 -2.24
CA ASP A 474 -17.96 39.51 -2.04
C ASP A 474 -19.05 39.05 -1.05
N HIS A 475 -19.29 37.73 -0.98
CA HIS A 475 -20.25 37.09 -0.09
C HIS A 475 -19.74 35.71 0.36
N ALA A 476 -20.08 35.32 1.59
CA ALA A 476 -19.76 33.98 2.10
C ALA A 476 -20.34 32.87 1.21
N THR A 477 -19.55 31.83 0.98
CA THR A 477 -19.94 30.63 0.23
C THR A 477 -19.58 29.36 1.00
N LYS A 478 -20.24 28.26 0.61
CA LYS A 478 -19.99 26.95 1.20
C LYS A 478 -18.93 26.22 0.36
N GLU A 479 -17.72 26.12 0.89
CA GLU A 479 -16.60 25.37 0.31
C GLU A 479 -16.42 24.05 1.08
N GLN A 480 -16.53 22.91 0.40
CA GLN A 480 -16.41 21.58 1.02
C GLN A 480 -17.19 21.34 2.33
N GLY A 481 -18.35 21.98 2.48
CA GLY A 481 -19.14 21.85 3.72
C GLY A 481 -19.01 23.01 4.71
N VAL A 482 -17.96 23.82 4.58
CA VAL A 482 -17.62 24.93 5.48
C VAL A 482 -18.05 26.26 4.87
N GLN A 483 -18.76 27.08 5.65
CA GLN A 483 -19.10 28.45 5.25
C GLN A 483 -17.90 29.37 5.49
N SER A 484 -17.48 30.09 4.46
CA SER A 484 -16.37 31.04 4.56
C SER A 484 -16.49 32.13 3.50
N GLU A 485 -15.99 33.32 3.83
CA GLU A 485 -15.90 34.48 2.93
C GLU A 485 -14.44 34.82 2.55
N SER A 486 -13.46 34.14 3.15
CA SER A 486 -12.05 34.35 2.82
C SER A 486 -11.19 33.14 3.12
N GLY A 487 -10.05 33.05 2.46
CA GLY A 487 -9.11 31.97 2.64
C GLY A 487 -7.85 32.21 1.83
N GLY A 488 -7.10 31.15 1.56
CA GLY A 488 -6.00 31.26 0.63
C GLY A 488 -5.30 29.96 0.29
N LEU A 489 -4.26 30.12 -0.51
CA LEU A 489 -3.42 29.07 -1.04
C LEU A 489 -1.96 29.37 -0.69
N GLY A 490 -1.27 28.39 -0.11
CA GLY A 490 0.16 28.42 0.15
C GLY A 490 0.93 27.71 -0.96
N PHE A 491 2.03 28.30 -1.41
CA PHE A 491 2.96 27.71 -2.38
C PHE A 491 4.36 27.70 -1.79
N TYR A 492 4.99 26.54 -1.69
CA TYR A 492 6.33 26.44 -1.11
C TYR A 492 7.40 26.92 -2.09
N ASP A 493 8.38 27.68 -1.59
CA ASP A 493 9.62 28.11 -2.25
C ASP A 493 10.78 27.40 -1.57
N SER A 494 11.28 26.35 -2.21
CA SER A 494 12.26 25.48 -1.58
C SER A 494 13.20 24.87 -2.61
N TYR A 495 14.51 24.99 -2.33
CA TYR A 495 15.59 24.55 -3.22
C TYR A 495 15.41 25.00 -4.68
N GLY A 496 14.97 26.26 -4.86
CA GLY A 496 14.73 26.86 -6.17
C GLY A 496 13.59 26.23 -6.97
N GLN A 497 12.74 25.42 -6.35
CA GLN A 497 11.51 24.89 -6.92
C GLN A 497 10.29 25.49 -6.22
N TYR A 498 9.15 25.44 -6.92
CA TYR A 498 7.86 25.84 -6.39
C TYR A 498 6.84 24.75 -6.64
N TYR A 499 6.00 24.50 -5.63
CA TYR A 499 4.88 23.58 -5.71
C TYR A 499 3.74 24.08 -4.82
N TYR A 500 2.51 23.66 -5.15
CA TYR A 500 1.35 23.92 -4.32
C TYR A 500 1.54 23.24 -2.95
N GLY A 501 1.23 23.95 -1.87
CA GLY A 501 1.45 23.47 -0.51
C GLY A 501 0.18 23.07 0.21
N TYR A 502 -0.77 23.99 0.35
CA TYR A 502 -2.04 23.76 1.04
C TYR A 502 -3.04 24.89 0.77
N ALA A 503 -4.30 24.61 1.03
CA ALA A 503 -5.38 25.60 1.06
C ALA A 503 -5.82 25.81 2.50
N TRP A 504 -6.36 26.98 2.80
CA TRP A 504 -7.08 27.21 4.05
C TRP A 504 -8.32 28.08 3.84
N LEU A 505 -9.31 27.88 4.71
CA LEU A 505 -10.53 28.65 4.84
C LEU A 505 -10.52 29.36 6.19
N ASN A 506 -10.77 30.66 6.19
CA ASN A 506 -10.97 31.41 7.43
C ASN A 506 -12.39 31.14 7.96
N THR A 507 -12.52 30.83 9.24
CA THR A 507 -13.82 30.70 9.92
C THR A 507 -13.85 31.57 11.17
N GLU A 508 -15.01 31.68 11.83
CA GLU A 508 -15.18 32.45 13.07
C GLU A 508 -14.32 31.95 14.24
N GLN A 509 -13.87 30.69 14.20
CA GLN A 509 -13.09 30.06 15.27
C GLN A 509 -11.65 29.85 14.83
N ASP A 510 -11.43 28.86 13.94
CA ASP A 510 -10.13 28.40 13.48
C ASP A 510 -10.09 28.21 11.97
N ALA A 511 -8.90 28.24 11.38
CA ALA A 511 -8.72 27.94 9.96
C ALA A 511 -8.97 26.45 9.67
N VAL A 512 -9.68 26.15 8.59
CA VAL A 512 -9.88 24.78 8.08
C VAL A 512 -8.98 24.57 6.87
N TYR A 513 -8.30 23.42 6.77
CA TYR A 513 -7.36 23.11 5.69
C TYR A 513 -7.91 22.00 4.78
N PRO A 514 -8.67 22.36 3.74
CA PRO A 514 -9.20 21.36 2.81
C PRO A 514 -8.08 20.76 1.95
N ASP A 515 -8.13 19.45 1.74
CA ASP A 515 -7.22 18.75 0.83
C ASP A 515 -7.74 18.88 -0.61
N THR A 516 -7.30 19.92 -1.31
CA THR A 516 -7.79 20.26 -2.64
C THR A 516 -6.87 21.21 -3.36
N ASN A 517 -6.89 21.21 -4.69
CA ASN A 517 -6.27 22.25 -5.52
C ASN A 517 -7.25 23.38 -5.90
N LYS A 518 -8.46 23.40 -5.30
CA LYS A 518 -9.53 24.35 -5.60
C LYS A 518 -9.90 25.17 -4.38
N LEU A 519 -10.15 26.47 -4.57
CA LEU A 519 -10.63 27.33 -3.51
C LEU A 519 -11.60 28.36 -4.07
N PHE A 520 -12.85 28.32 -3.60
CA PHE A 520 -13.92 29.21 -4.06
C PHE A 520 -14.11 29.20 -5.59
N GLY A 521 -13.95 28.01 -6.18
CA GLY A 521 -14.01 27.79 -7.63
C GLY A 521 -12.74 28.15 -8.41
N LEU A 522 -11.78 28.88 -7.83
CA LEU A 522 -10.44 29.03 -8.41
C LEU A 522 -9.73 27.67 -8.37
N GLU A 523 -9.15 27.25 -9.48
CA GLU A 523 -8.46 25.95 -9.57
C GLU A 523 -7.00 26.15 -9.95
N ILE A 524 -6.10 25.55 -9.17
CA ILE A 524 -4.67 25.50 -9.51
C ILE A 524 -4.48 24.38 -10.53
N LEU A 525 -4.04 24.74 -11.73
CA LEU A 525 -3.73 23.79 -12.79
C LEU A 525 -2.26 23.37 -12.79
N ASP A 526 -1.37 24.31 -12.49
CA ASP A 526 0.08 24.05 -12.47
C ASP A 526 0.83 25.07 -11.61
N VAL A 527 1.95 24.62 -11.03
CA VAL A 527 2.92 25.44 -10.30
C VAL A 527 4.31 24.98 -10.68
N GLN A 528 5.17 25.92 -11.10
CA GLN A 528 6.55 25.60 -11.47
C GLN A 528 7.50 26.78 -11.24
N ALA A 529 8.78 26.48 -11.09
CA ALA A 529 9.83 27.49 -11.13
C ALA A 529 10.15 27.89 -12.58
N PHE A 530 10.56 29.14 -12.79
CA PHE A 530 11.15 29.58 -14.06
C PHE A 530 12.54 30.18 -13.88
N SER A 531 13.34 30.09 -14.95
CA SER A 531 14.78 30.41 -14.98
C SER A 531 15.13 31.74 -15.61
#